data_AF-A0A395N001-F1
#
_entry.id   AF-A0A395N001-F1
#
_cell.length_a   1.000
_cell.length_b   1.000
_cell.length_c   1.000
_cell.angle_alpha   90.00
_cell.angle_beta   90.00
_cell.angle_gamma   90.00
#
_symmetry.space_group_name_H-M   'P 1'
#
loop_
_entity.id
_entity.type
_entity.pdbx_description
1 polymer ?
#
loop_
_entity_poly.entity_id
_entity_poly.type
_entity_poly.pdbx_seq_one_letter_code
_entity_poly.pdbx_strand_id
1 'polypeptide(L)'
;MMGLSARFATQPDIVARGSIYRAKACAALKADLENICLENIQACILIGNNFFGEGNADVESLYFGLASRMTQLLNLGVCNEEDDGPTREVKRRIYWTCFIIDTWASSGSNVSRQFRQQANHPRAPMDEYVFYNMKPGDPDIPDFQWRSGLWGHMVNTVEIYTEIQNFQQSLADAAEWNEALIDDAVQRLEHKLGAFEQVLGPNLKFSRENLAAFVERGLGRVFVAFHLGYHHYYTLLYYHCLDRRRPHTKNGKKYSDSCKAHAAIVCDVLKASREVTGAEAVYNIVGHVTIVSSFDKWMVKFLIAHALTLEEKADDSWPSPHAIPLFGDDHLERGLITQAMIEDIQWQI
;
A
#
# COMPACT_ATOMS: atom_id res chain seq x y z
N MET A 1 -2.87 17.21 -7.45
CA MET A 1 -4.12 16.45 -7.70
C MET A 1 -4.32 16.12 -9.18
N MET A 2 -4.52 17.09 -10.09
CA MET A 2 -4.79 16.81 -11.52
C MET A 2 -3.79 15.84 -12.18
N GLY A 3 -2.49 15.97 -11.92
CA GLY A 3 -1.49 15.04 -12.48
C GLY A 3 -1.67 13.59 -12.00
N LEU A 4 -2.02 13.38 -10.74
CA LEU A 4 -2.26 12.03 -10.18
C LEU A 4 -3.58 11.45 -10.68
N SER A 5 -4.62 12.27 -10.79
CA SER A 5 -5.94 11.83 -11.25
C SER A 5 -5.98 11.53 -12.75
N ALA A 6 -5.13 12.17 -13.55
CA ALA A 6 -5.15 12.06 -15.02
C ALA A 6 -5.01 10.62 -15.52
N ARG A 7 -4.19 9.78 -14.88
CA ARG A 7 -4.01 8.36 -15.26
C ARG A 7 -5.26 7.50 -15.08
N PHE A 8 -6.21 7.97 -14.27
CA PHE A 8 -7.45 7.27 -13.96
C PHE A 8 -8.66 7.86 -14.71
N ALA A 9 -8.43 8.85 -15.59
CA ALA A 9 -9.48 9.42 -16.42
C ALA A 9 -9.89 8.44 -17.53
N THR A 10 -11.16 8.48 -17.92
CA THR A 10 -11.67 7.69 -19.05
C THR A 10 -11.38 8.34 -20.40
N GLN A 11 -11.06 9.64 -20.42
CA GLN A 11 -10.79 10.41 -21.62
C GLN A 11 -9.29 10.37 -21.98
N PRO A 12 -8.89 9.86 -23.15
CA PRO A 12 -7.48 9.72 -23.55
C PRO A 12 -6.70 11.04 -23.56
N ASP A 13 -7.36 12.15 -23.90
CA ASP A 13 -6.75 13.48 -23.92
C ASP A 13 -6.43 14.00 -22.50
N ILE A 14 -7.19 13.58 -21.48
CA ILE A 14 -6.89 13.90 -20.08
C ILE A 14 -5.71 13.07 -19.60
N VAL A 15 -5.69 11.77 -19.94
CA VAL A 15 -4.56 10.88 -19.63
C VAL A 15 -3.27 11.42 -20.23
N ALA A 16 -3.28 11.81 -21.51
CA ALA A 16 -2.11 12.37 -22.20
C ALA A 16 -1.58 13.68 -21.57
N ARG A 17 -2.46 14.46 -20.91
CA ARG A 17 -2.08 15.70 -20.21
C ARG A 17 -1.50 15.46 -18.81
N GLY A 18 -1.52 14.23 -18.30
CA GLY A 18 -1.03 13.90 -16.96
C GLY A 18 0.42 14.34 -16.72
N SER A 19 1.31 14.10 -17.68
CA SER A 19 2.72 14.51 -17.61
C SER A 19 2.90 16.02 -17.54
N ILE A 20 2.07 16.78 -18.27
CA ILE A 20 2.06 18.25 -18.26
C ILE A 20 1.61 18.77 -16.89
N TYR A 21 0.54 18.20 -16.32
CA TYR A 21 0.06 18.57 -14.99
C TYR A 21 1.10 18.26 -13.91
N ARG A 22 1.77 17.09 -14.00
CA ARG A 22 2.90 16.75 -13.11
C ARG A 22 4.01 17.78 -13.22
N ALA A 23 4.46 18.11 -14.44
CA ALA A 23 5.55 19.05 -14.65
C ALA A 23 5.24 20.43 -14.06
N LYS A 24 4.02 20.94 -14.28
CA LYS A 24 3.57 22.21 -13.69
C LYS A 24 3.52 22.16 -12.16
N ALA A 25 3.00 21.08 -11.59
CA ALA A 25 2.95 20.91 -10.13
C ALA A 25 4.36 20.86 -9.52
N CYS A 26 5.30 20.14 -10.15
CA CYS A 26 6.69 20.08 -9.73
C CYS A 26 7.35 21.47 -9.79
N ALA A 27 7.12 22.23 -10.86
CA ALA A 27 7.66 23.57 -10.99
C ALA A 27 7.13 24.53 -9.90
N ALA A 28 5.82 24.47 -9.64
CA ALA A 28 5.20 25.29 -8.60
C ALA A 28 5.73 24.94 -7.19
N LEU A 29 5.79 23.65 -6.84
CA LEU A 29 6.33 23.22 -5.54
C LEU A 29 7.81 23.58 -5.38
N LYS A 30 8.62 23.42 -6.42
CA LYS A 30 10.04 23.79 -6.37
C LYS A 30 10.26 25.29 -6.15
N ALA A 31 9.37 26.12 -6.70
CA ALA A 31 9.46 27.57 -6.52
C ALA A 31 9.08 28.03 -5.10
N ASP A 32 8.31 27.23 -4.36
CA ASP A 32 7.84 27.52 -2.99
C ASP A 32 8.42 26.53 -1.95
N LEU A 33 9.49 25.82 -2.28
CA LEU A 33 9.95 24.66 -1.51
C LEU A 33 10.33 24.99 -0.05
N GLU A 34 10.85 26.20 0.18
CA GLU A 34 11.29 26.67 1.50
C GLU A 34 10.12 27.04 2.43
N ASN A 35 8.91 27.18 1.88
CA ASN A 35 7.71 27.45 2.65
C ASN A 35 7.21 26.15 3.31
N ILE A 36 7.51 25.99 4.59
CA ILE A 36 7.11 24.80 5.36
C ILE A 36 5.65 24.96 5.80
N CYS A 37 4.72 24.40 5.04
CA CYS A 37 3.27 24.44 5.29
C CYS A 37 2.57 23.10 4.99
N LEU A 38 1.31 22.97 5.39
CA LEU A 38 0.53 21.73 5.17
C LEU A 38 0.31 21.44 3.68
N GLU A 39 0.11 22.48 2.89
CA GLU A 39 -0.13 22.42 1.46
C GLU A 39 1.10 21.86 0.73
N ASN A 40 2.30 22.29 1.12
CA ASN A 40 3.54 21.79 0.53
C ASN A 40 3.84 20.35 0.96
N ILE A 41 3.48 19.94 2.19
CA ILE A 41 3.53 18.52 2.58
C ILE A 41 2.60 17.68 1.70
N GLN A 42 1.34 18.10 1.54
CA GLN A 42 0.35 17.41 0.71
C GLN A 42 0.79 17.37 -0.77
N ALA A 43 1.36 18.46 -1.28
CA ALA A 43 1.91 18.52 -2.63
C ALA A 43 3.07 17.54 -2.82
N CYS A 44 3.99 17.46 -1.86
CA CYS A 44 5.07 16.47 -1.84
C CYS A 44 4.51 15.04 -1.88
N ILE A 45 3.53 14.71 -1.03
CA ILE A 45 2.89 13.38 -1.02
C ILE A 45 2.25 13.07 -2.38
N LEU A 46 1.51 14.02 -2.96
CA LEU A 46 0.83 13.82 -4.25
C LEU A 46 1.81 13.67 -5.41
N ILE A 47 2.90 14.44 -5.42
CA ILE A 47 3.94 14.36 -6.45
C ILE A 47 4.74 13.07 -6.29
N GLY A 48 5.11 12.68 -5.06
CA GLY A 48 5.77 11.42 -4.78
C GLY A 48 4.95 10.23 -5.27
N ASN A 49 3.66 10.19 -4.95
CA ASN A 49 2.73 9.17 -5.46
C ASN A 49 2.59 9.20 -7.00
N ASN A 50 2.75 10.36 -7.63
CA ASN A 50 2.71 10.43 -9.08
C ASN A 50 3.96 9.78 -9.71
N PHE A 51 5.15 10.08 -9.18
CA PHE A 51 6.40 9.45 -9.61
C PHE A 51 6.47 7.97 -9.26
N PHE A 52 5.87 7.55 -8.14
CA PHE A 52 5.73 6.15 -7.75
C PHE A 52 5.15 5.32 -8.90
N GLY A 53 3.94 5.66 -9.36
CA GLY A 53 3.34 4.93 -10.47
C GLY A 53 3.81 5.39 -11.85
N GLU A 54 4.98 6.02 -11.93
CA GLU A 54 5.74 6.16 -13.19
C GLU A 54 7.01 5.31 -13.14
N GLY A 55 7.21 4.58 -12.04
CA GLY A 55 8.41 3.81 -11.77
C GLY A 55 9.63 4.66 -11.40
N ASN A 56 9.49 5.95 -11.07
CA ASN A 56 10.66 6.76 -10.70
C ASN A 56 10.83 6.85 -9.18
N ALA A 57 11.44 5.81 -8.63
CA ALA A 57 11.61 5.62 -7.20
C ALA A 57 12.51 6.65 -6.51
N ASP A 58 13.60 7.05 -7.15
CA ASP A 58 14.53 8.03 -6.57
C ASP A 58 13.83 9.37 -6.35
N VAL A 59 13.05 9.81 -7.34
CA VAL A 59 12.32 11.07 -7.26
C VAL A 59 11.13 10.96 -6.30
N GLU A 60 10.45 9.82 -6.29
CA GLU A 60 9.40 9.51 -5.32
C GLU A 60 9.92 9.60 -3.87
N SER A 61 10.99 8.87 -3.57
CA SER A 61 11.66 8.86 -2.27
C SER A 61 12.12 10.25 -1.84
N LEU A 62 12.62 11.08 -2.77
CA LEU A 62 12.98 12.46 -2.51
C LEU A 62 11.78 13.29 -2.00
N TYR A 63 10.64 13.26 -2.70
CA TYR A 63 9.46 14.03 -2.30
C TYR A 63 8.84 13.50 -1.00
N PHE A 64 8.83 12.20 -0.78
CA PHE A 64 8.39 11.63 0.49
C PHE A 64 9.32 12.00 1.66
N GLY A 65 10.63 12.07 1.41
CA GLY A 65 11.60 12.59 2.36
C GLY A 65 11.35 14.05 2.70
N LEU A 66 11.04 14.90 1.71
CA LEU A 66 10.67 16.30 1.94
C LEU A 66 9.40 16.44 2.78
N ALA A 67 8.34 15.70 2.42
CA ALA A 67 7.08 15.68 3.17
C ALA A 67 7.29 15.27 4.64
N SER A 68 8.12 14.25 4.86
CA SER A 68 8.47 13.73 6.18
C SER A 68 9.22 14.77 7.01
N ARG A 69 10.22 15.46 6.43
CA ARG A 69 10.94 16.55 7.12
C ARG A 69 10.06 17.73 7.44
N MET A 70 9.23 18.20 6.51
CA MET A 70 8.30 19.30 6.77
C MET A 70 7.30 18.95 7.88
N THR A 71 6.78 17.72 7.89
CA THR A 71 5.89 17.20 8.95
C THR A 71 6.55 17.25 10.33
N GLN A 72 7.83 16.87 10.43
CA GLN A 72 8.60 16.92 11.67
C GLN A 72 8.87 18.37 12.11
N LEU A 73 9.24 19.25 11.18
CA LEU A 73 9.53 20.66 11.47
C LEU A 73 8.29 21.42 11.94
N LEU A 74 7.10 21.08 11.44
CA LEU A 74 5.83 21.63 11.92
C LEU A 74 5.30 20.98 13.20
N ASN A 75 5.98 19.96 13.73
CA ASN A 75 5.54 19.20 14.90
C ASN A 75 4.08 18.69 14.79
N LEU A 76 3.67 18.20 13.62
CA LEU A 76 2.26 17.78 13.39
C LEU A 76 1.79 16.63 14.28
N GLY A 77 2.72 15.92 14.93
CA GLY A 77 2.42 14.89 15.93
C GLY A 77 2.05 15.43 17.32
N VAL A 78 2.17 16.75 17.53
CA VAL A 78 1.85 17.42 18.80
C VAL A 78 0.51 18.14 18.66
N CYS A 79 -0.37 18.01 19.66
CA CYS A 79 -1.65 18.68 19.66
C CYS A 79 -1.47 20.19 19.85
N ASN A 80 -2.06 20.99 18.96
CA ASN A 80 -2.17 22.43 19.12
C ASN A 80 -3.57 22.77 19.66
N GLU A 81 -3.64 23.39 20.84
CA GLU A 81 -4.91 23.74 21.48
C GLU A 81 -5.70 24.82 20.72
N GLU A 82 -5.01 25.63 19.89
CA GLU A 82 -5.61 26.68 19.09
C GLU A 82 -6.34 26.15 17.84
N ASP A 83 -6.02 24.92 17.41
CA ASP A 83 -6.66 24.32 16.24
C ASP A 83 -8.08 23.85 16.59
N ASP A 84 -9.00 24.05 15.64
CA ASP A 84 -10.31 23.39 15.66
C ASP A 84 -10.20 21.87 15.42
N GLY A 85 -11.28 21.13 15.70
CA GLY A 85 -11.34 19.68 15.55
C GLY A 85 -10.94 19.18 14.15
N PRO A 86 -11.52 19.72 13.06
CA PRO A 86 -11.14 19.32 11.71
C PRO A 86 -9.65 19.56 11.41
N THR A 87 -9.09 20.70 11.81
CA THR A 87 -7.68 21.04 11.56
C THR A 87 -6.75 20.09 12.30
N ARG A 88 -7.06 19.77 13.56
CA ARG A 88 -6.29 18.77 14.33
C ARG A 88 -6.30 17.42 13.63
N GLU A 89 -7.46 16.99 13.13
CA GLU A 89 -7.58 15.70 12.44
C GLU A 89 -6.84 15.69 11.10
N VAL A 90 -6.84 16.80 10.33
CA VAL A 90 -6.03 16.94 9.11
C VAL A 90 -4.55 16.78 9.43
N LYS A 91 -4.03 17.51 10.43
CA LYS A 91 -2.62 17.41 10.84
C LYS A 91 -2.24 16.00 11.29
N ARG A 92 -3.10 15.36 12.08
CA ARG A 92 -2.95 13.96 12.53
C ARG A 92 -2.90 12.98 11.36
N ARG A 93 -3.79 13.11 10.38
CA ARG A 93 -3.80 12.27 9.17
C ARG A 93 -2.56 12.47 8.31
N ILE A 94 -2.08 13.71 8.17
CA ILE A 94 -0.83 14.02 7.46
C ILE A 94 0.35 13.35 8.17
N TYR A 95 0.46 13.53 9.49
CA TYR A 95 1.51 12.89 10.30
C TYR A 95 1.56 11.38 10.07
N TRP A 96 0.41 10.70 10.22
CA TRP A 96 0.35 9.25 10.06
C TRP A 96 0.56 8.79 8.62
N THR A 97 0.17 9.60 7.64
CA THR A 97 0.47 9.33 6.22
C THR A 97 1.97 9.38 5.96
N CYS A 98 2.67 10.41 6.43
CA CYS A 98 4.12 10.49 6.31
C CYS A 98 4.83 9.36 7.06
N PHE A 99 4.35 9.00 8.25
CA PHE A 99 4.89 7.86 9.01
C PHE A 99 4.79 6.54 8.25
N ILE A 100 3.62 6.26 7.67
CA ILE A 100 3.38 5.04 6.88
C ILE A 100 4.24 5.05 5.60
N ILE A 101 4.23 6.17 4.87
CA ILE A 101 5.01 6.31 3.64
C ILE A 101 6.50 6.14 3.91
N ASP A 102 7.04 6.79 4.95
CA ASP A 102 8.46 6.66 5.33
C ASP A 102 8.80 5.20 5.69
N THR A 103 7.86 4.47 6.31
CA THR A 103 8.02 3.05 6.62
C THR A 103 8.06 2.18 5.35
N TRP A 104 7.20 2.46 4.37
CA TRP A 104 7.15 1.70 3.11
C TRP A 104 8.31 2.05 2.18
N ALA A 105 8.56 3.33 1.92
CA ALA A 105 9.57 3.81 0.97
C ALA A 105 11.01 3.53 1.45
N SER A 106 11.29 3.70 2.75
CA SER A 106 12.64 3.50 3.28
C SER A 106 13.08 2.04 3.23
N SER A 107 12.15 1.11 3.46
CA SER A 107 12.46 -0.32 3.50
C SER A 107 12.79 -0.88 2.11
N GLY A 108 12.20 -0.34 1.06
CA GLY A 108 12.48 -0.74 -0.33
C GLY A 108 13.76 -0.14 -0.93
N SER A 109 14.17 1.06 -0.50
CA SER A 109 15.28 1.80 -1.12
C SER A 109 16.60 1.75 -0.35
N ASN A 110 16.71 0.92 0.69
CA ASN A 110 17.87 0.88 1.60
C ASN A 110 18.25 2.26 2.19
N VAL A 111 17.22 3.11 2.40
CA VAL A 111 17.37 4.43 3.02
C VAL A 111 16.93 4.34 4.48
N SER A 112 17.59 5.09 5.36
CA SER A 112 17.18 5.13 6.76
C SER A 112 15.87 5.88 6.95
N ARG A 113 14.92 5.27 7.68
CA ARG A 113 13.66 5.90 8.09
C ARG A 113 13.90 7.25 8.78
N GLN A 114 13.10 8.25 8.41
CA GLN A 114 13.15 9.56 9.03
C GLN A 114 12.34 9.63 10.31
N PHE A 115 11.23 8.89 10.39
CA PHE A 115 10.44 8.77 11.61
C PHE A 115 11.05 7.68 12.49
N ARG A 116 11.42 8.07 13.72
CA ARG A 116 11.77 7.11 14.76
C ARG A 116 10.50 6.64 15.45
N GLN A 117 10.51 5.41 15.96
CA GLN A 117 9.53 5.04 16.98
C GLN A 117 9.73 5.98 18.17
N GLN A 118 8.69 6.74 18.50
CA GLN A 118 8.67 7.64 19.63
C GLN A 118 7.77 7.05 20.70
N ALA A 119 8.09 7.30 21.98
CA ALA A 119 7.29 6.79 23.09
C ALA A 119 5.83 7.28 23.03
N ASN A 120 5.60 8.47 22.46
CA ASN A 120 4.28 9.07 22.32
C ASN A 120 4.03 9.45 20.86
N HIS A 121 3.29 8.61 20.14
CA HIS A 121 2.68 9.00 18.88
C HIS A 121 1.35 9.73 19.12
N PRO A 122 0.91 10.64 18.22
CA PRO A 122 -0.41 11.22 18.31
C PRO A 122 -1.48 10.12 18.29
N ARG A 123 -2.67 10.41 18.82
CA ARG A 123 -3.85 9.54 18.68
C ARG A 123 -4.01 9.08 17.22
N ALA A 124 -4.48 7.85 17.01
CA ALA A 124 -4.77 7.37 15.67
C ALA A 124 -5.88 8.21 14.99
N PRO A 125 -5.92 8.27 13.65
CA PRO A 125 -6.99 8.93 12.91
C PRO A 125 -8.38 8.39 13.29
N MET A 126 -9.35 9.30 13.38
CA MET A 126 -10.73 8.93 13.73
C MET A 126 -11.49 8.31 12.55
N ASP A 127 -12.72 7.87 12.80
CA ASP A 127 -13.64 7.39 11.75
C ASP A 127 -13.81 8.42 10.61
N GLU A 128 -13.64 7.95 9.37
CA GLU A 128 -13.66 8.79 8.18
C GLU A 128 -15.02 9.48 7.97
N TYR A 129 -16.13 8.80 8.29
CA TYR A 129 -17.46 9.39 8.15
C TYR A 129 -17.69 10.49 9.18
N VAL A 130 -17.24 10.29 10.42
CA VAL A 130 -17.29 11.36 11.44
C VAL A 130 -16.49 12.56 10.96
N PHE A 131 -15.25 12.36 10.53
CA PHE A 131 -14.38 13.43 10.03
C PHE A 131 -14.99 14.19 8.84
N TYR A 132 -15.55 13.48 7.85
CA TYR A 132 -16.17 14.10 6.66
C TYR A 132 -17.40 14.96 6.97
N ASN A 133 -18.05 14.74 8.12
CA ASN A 133 -19.20 15.52 8.55
C ASN A 133 -18.85 16.69 9.49
N MET A 134 -17.58 16.82 9.91
CA MET A 134 -17.14 17.96 10.71
C MET A 134 -17.07 19.24 9.88
N LYS A 135 -17.32 20.38 10.51
CA LYS A 135 -17.28 21.72 9.90
C LYS A 135 -16.17 22.56 10.52
N PRO A 136 -15.61 23.53 9.79
CA PRO A 136 -14.67 24.49 10.35
C PRO A 136 -15.24 25.16 11.62
N GLY A 137 -14.44 25.20 12.68
CA GLY A 137 -14.82 25.69 14.00
C GLY A 137 -15.43 24.65 14.95
N ASP A 138 -15.75 23.44 14.48
CA ASP A 138 -16.22 22.37 15.36
C ASP A 138 -15.12 21.95 16.35
N PRO A 139 -15.45 21.59 17.60
CA PRO A 139 -14.47 21.08 18.55
C PRO A 139 -13.92 19.70 18.15
N ASP A 140 -12.74 19.33 18.66
CA ASP A 140 -12.24 17.94 18.52
C ASP A 140 -13.15 16.97 19.29
N ILE A 141 -13.20 15.73 18.81
CA ILE A 141 -13.96 14.65 19.44
C ILE A 141 -13.25 14.22 20.73
N PRO A 142 -13.94 14.25 21.89
CA PRO A 142 -13.37 13.79 23.14
C PRO A 142 -12.97 12.31 23.09
N ASP A 143 -11.93 11.92 23.83
CA ASP A 143 -11.36 10.56 23.78
C ASP A 143 -12.38 9.44 24.07
N PHE A 144 -13.36 9.68 24.95
CA PHE A 144 -14.39 8.68 25.27
C PHE A 144 -15.37 8.43 24.11
N GLN A 145 -15.55 9.41 23.22
CA GLN A 145 -16.38 9.32 22.02
C GLN A 145 -15.57 8.94 20.78
N TRP A 146 -14.24 9.08 20.85
CA TRP A 146 -13.36 8.76 19.73
C TRP A 146 -13.45 7.29 19.34
N ARG A 147 -13.45 7.06 18.04
CA ARG A 147 -13.39 5.73 17.42
C ARG A 147 -12.37 5.80 16.28
N SER A 148 -11.54 4.78 16.18
CA SER A 148 -10.59 4.64 15.07
C SER A 148 -11.32 4.46 13.75
N GLY A 149 -10.84 5.14 12.70
CA GLY A 149 -11.26 4.87 11.34
C GLY A 149 -10.50 3.71 10.72
N LEU A 150 -10.85 3.36 9.48
CA LEU A 150 -10.11 2.37 8.69
C LEU A 150 -8.64 2.76 8.54
N TRP A 151 -8.36 4.06 8.36
CA TRP A 151 -6.99 4.55 8.31
C TRP A 151 -6.26 4.43 9.64
N GLY A 152 -6.95 4.65 10.76
CA GLY A 152 -6.38 4.40 12.09
C GLY A 152 -6.10 2.92 12.36
N HIS A 153 -6.92 2.03 11.80
CA HIS A 153 -6.64 0.60 11.83
C HIS A 153 -5.44 0.23 10.94
N MET A 154 -5.27 0.85 9.77
CA MET A 154 -4.05 0.68 8.94
C MET A 154 -2.78 1.15 9.64
N VAL A 155 -2.85 2.25 10.39
CA VAL A 155 -1.72 2.72 11.20
C VAL A 155 -1.27 1.62 12.17
N ASN A 156 -2.20 0.93 12.82
CA ASN A 156 -1.87 -0.14 13.77
C ASN A 156 -1.25 -1.38 13.10
N THR A 157 -1.51 -1.63 11.81
CA THR A 157 -0.91 -2.77 11.10
C THR A 157 0.45 -2.46 10.50
N VAL A 158 0.82 -1.19 10.34
CA VAL A 158 2.10 -0.80 9.71
C VAL A 158 3.33 -1.28 10.50
N GLU A 159 3.21 -1.42 11.82
CA GLU A 159 4.28 -1.98 12.64
C GLU A 159 4.46 -3.47 12.39
N ILE A 160 3.36 -4.22 12.29
CA ILE A 160 3.38 -5.63 11.93
C ILE A 160 4.00 -5.79 10.53
N TYR A 161 3.64 -4.92 9.59
CA TYR A 161 4.25 -4.89 8.26
C TYR A 161 5.76 -4.66 8.31
N THR A 162 6.23 -3.72 9.14
CA THR A 162 7.66 -3.47 9.33
C THR A 162 8.39 -4.73 9.81
N GLU A 163 7.78 -5.49 10.72
CA GLU A 163 8.36 -6.74 11.19
C GLU A 163 8.36 -7.84 10.13
N ILE A 164 7.32 -7.92 9.29
CA ILE A 164 7.26 -8.82 8.14
C ILE A 164 8.35 -8.47 7.13
N GLN A 165 8.51 -7.18 6.81
CA GLN A 165 9.56 -6.66 5.94
C GLN A 165 10.95 -7.00 6.45
N ASN A 166 11.25 -6.72 7.72
CA ASN A 166 12.54 -7.06 8.33
C ASN A 166 12.80 -8.57 8.31
N PHE A 167 11.75 -9.37 8.54
CA PHE A 167 11.85 -10.81 8.42
C PHE A 167 12.18 -11.24 6.98
N GLN A 168 11.47 -10.70 5.98
CA GLN A 168 11.73 -10.99 4.56
C GLN A 168 13.15 -10.56 4.15
N GLN A 169 13.61 -9.38 4.58
CA GLN A 169 14.97 -8.91 4.36
C GLN A 169 16.00 -9.86 4.99
N SER A 170 15.75 -10.34 6.22
CA SER A 170 16.65 -11.30 6.86
C SER A 170 16.74 -12.64 6.12
N LEU A 171 15.65 -13.09 5.47
CA LEU A 171 15.67 -14.28 4.62
C LEU A 171 16.46 -14.05 3.34
N ALA A 172 16.29 -12.87 2.74
CA ALA A 172 16.98 -12.42 1.55
C ALA A 172 18.50 -12.32 1.74
N ASP A 173 18.93 -11.83 2.89
CA ASP A 173 20.35 -11.64 3.24
C ASP A 173 21.01 -12.91 3.81
N ALA A 174 20.22 -13.91 4.21
CA ALA A 174 20.74 -15.12 4.84
C ALA A 174 21.43 -16.04 3.83
N ALA A 175 22.70 -16.38 4.12
CA ALA A 175 23.43 -17.40 3.36
C ALA A 175 22.81 -18.81 3.49
N GLU A 176 22.25 -19.11 4.67
CA GLU A 176 21.56 -20.37 4.97
C GLU A 176 20.31 -20.09 5.80
N TRP A 177 19.24 -20.82 5.49
CA TRP A 177 17.94 -20.64 6.13
C TRP A 177 17.80 -21.57 7.33
N ASN A 178 17.53 -21.00 8.50
CA ASN A 178 17.25 -21.75 9.71
C ASN A 178 15.73 -21.96 9.85
N GLU A 179 15.25 -23.13 9.43
CA GLU A 179 13.81 -23.44 9.39
C GLU A 179 13.10 -23.30 10.75
N ALA A 180 13.78 -23.53 11.87
CA ALA A 180 13.19 -23.37 13.19
C ALA A 180 12.94 -21.89 13.53
N LEU A 181 13.92 -21.02 13.24
CA LEU A 181 13.78 -19.58 13.46
C LEU A 181 12.75 -18.96 12.50
N ILE A 182 12.69 -19.47 11.26
CA ILE A 182 11.68 -19.08 10.28
C ILE A 182 10.29 -19.43 10.80
N ASP A 183 10.10 -20.67 11.26
CA ASP A 183 8.81 -21.11 11.81
C ASP A 183 8.38 -20.27 13.02
N ASP A 184 9.28 -20.00 13.96
CA ASP A 184 9.02 -19.15 15.12
C ASP A 184 8.63 -17.71 14.70
N ALA A 185 9.35 -17.13 13.74
CA ALA A 185 9.05 -15.80 13.22
C ALA A 185 7.67 -15.76 12.54
N VAL A 186 7.36 -16.77 11.72
CA VAL A 186 6.08 -16.88 11.02
C VAL A 186 4.93 -17.05 12.00
N GLN A 187 5.04 -17.94 12.99
CA GLN A 187 4.00 -18.13 14.01
C GLN A 187 3.74 -16.85 14.81
N ARG A 188 4.82 -16.15 15.20
CA ARG A 188 4.72 -14.89 15.95
C ARG A 188 4.02 -13.80 15.15
N LEU A 189 4.33 -13.66 13.86
CA LEU A 189 3.71 -12.67 12.97
C LEU A 189 2.27 -13.05 12.60
N GLU A 190 1.99 -14.34 12.35
CA GLU A 190 0.63 -14.88 12.15
C GLU A 190 -0.25 -14.56 13.37
N HIS A 191 0.27 -14.76 14.59
CA HIS A 191 -0.43 -14.44 15.83
C HIS A 191 -0.73 -12.94 15.95
N LYS A 192 0.21 -12.05 15.62
CA LYS A 192 0.00 -10.60 15.64
C LYS A 192 -1.08 -10.16 14.67
N LEU A 193 -1.05 -10.65 13.42
CA LEU A 193 -2.08 -10.36 12.43
C LEU A 193 -3.46 -10.89 12.87
N GLY A 194 -3.51 -12.13 13.38
CA GLY A 194 -4.76 -12.72 13.86
C GLY A 194 -5.34 -12.01 15.09
N ALA A 195 -4.49 -11.58 16.03
CA ALA A 195 -4.90 -10.78 17.19
C ALA A 195 -5.49 -9.43 16.75
N PHE A 196 -4.88 -8.79 15.74
CA PHE A 196 -5.44 -7.57 15.16
C PHE A 196 -6.84 -7.82 14.54
N GLU A 197 -7.05 -8.91 13.81
CA GLU A 197 -8.37 -9.24 13.24
C GLU A 197 -9.46 -9.39 14.31
N GLN A 198 -9.13 -9.96 15.46
CA GLN A 198 -10.07 -10.13 16.56
C GLN A 198 -10.54 -8.79 17.13
N VAL A 199 -9.68 -7.76 17.09
CA VAL A 199 -9.98 -6.42 17.59
C VAL A 199 -10.86 -5.60 16.63
N LEU A 200 -10.80 -5.86 15.32
CA LEU A 200 -11.61 -5.14 14.32
C LEU A 200 -13.13 -5.30 14.53
N GLY A 201 -13.55 -6.39 15.17
CA GLY A 201 -14.97 -6.72 15.34
C GLY A 201 -15.66 -7.13 14.03
N PRO A 202 -16.91 -7.62 14.09
CA PRO A 202 -17.59 -8.23 12.94
C PRO A 202 -17.91 -7.26 11.81
N ASN A 203 -18.12 -5.97 12.11
CA ASN A 203 -18.56 -4.96 11.14
C ASN A 203 -17.42 -4.44 10.23
N LEU A 204 -16.16 -4.74 10.59
CA LEU A 204 -14.98 -4.37 9.81
C LEU A 204 -14.35 -5.56 9.08
N LYS A 205 -14.98 -6.75 9.13
CA LYS A 205 -14.53 -7.91 8.36
C LYS A 205 -14.98 -7.79 6.91
N PHE A 206 -14.19 -8.31 5.99
CA PHE A 206 -14.58 -8.31 4.59
C PHE A 206 -15.80 -9.20 4.38
N SER A 207 -16.90 -8.60 3.94
CA SER A 207 -18.10 -9.28 3.47
C SER A 207 -18.82 -8.37 2.47
N ARG A 208 -19.75 -8.91 1.67
CA ARG A 208 -20.54 -8.10 0.73
C ARG A 208 -21.48 -7.14 1.46
N GLU A 209 -22.01 -7.57 2.60
CA GLU A 209 -22.90 -6.79 3.46
C GLU A 209 -22.14 -5.62 4.09
N ASN A 210 -20.97 -5.86 4.67
CA ASN A 210 -20.14 -4.80 5.24
C ASN A 210 -19.66 -3.84 4.14
N LEU A 211 -19.24 -4.36 2.98
CA LEU A 211 -18.87 -3.50 1.84
C LEU A 211 -20.02 -2.57 1.43
N ALA A 212 -21.25 -3.10 1.31
CA ALA A 212 -22.42 -2.29 0.97
C ALA A 212 -22.67 -1.18 2.01
N ALA A 213 -22.60 -1.50 3.31
CA ALA A 213 -22.75 -0.51 4.38
C ALA A 213 -21.67 0.59 4.33
N PHE A 214 -20.43 0.26 3.95
CA PHE A 214 -19.37 1.25 3.75
C PHE A 214 -19.57 2.08 2.48
N VAL A 215 -20.09 1.48 1.40
CA VAL A 215 -20.45 2.20 0.16
C VAL A 215 -21.55 3.23 0.41
N GLU A 216 -22.59 2.88 1.17
CA GLU A 216 -23.68 3.81 1.54
C GLU A 216 -23.16 5.04 2.29
N ARG A 217 -22.04 4.91 3.02
CA ARG A 217 -21.36 6.00 3.73
C ARG A 217 -20.33 6.75 2.89
N GLY A 218 -20.13 6.39 1.61
CA GLY A 218 -19.09 6.94 0.76
C GLY A 218 -17.67 6.46 1.06
N LEU A 219 -17.54 5.34 1.78
CA LEU A 219 -16.27 4.78 2.27
C LEU A 219 -15.87 3.45 1.61
N GLY A 220 -16.60 2.98 0.60
CA GLY A 220 -16.35 1.69 -0.07
C GLY A 220 -14.91 1.54 -0.56
N ARG A 221 -14.34 2.57 -1.18
CA ARG A 221 -12.94 2.56 -1.65
C ARG A 221 -11.92 2.41 -0.53
N VAL A 222 -12.16 3.04 0.62
CA VAL A 222 -11.29 2.97 1.80
C VAL A 222 -11.37 1.57 2.42
N PHE A 223 -12.57 1.00 2.48
CA PHE A 223 -12.81 -0.36 2.97
C PHE A 223 -12.09 -1.41 2.10
N VAL A 224 -12.19 -1.29 0.78
CA VAL A 224 -11.44 -2.14 -0.16
C VAL A 224 -9.93 -2.00 0.05
N ALA A 225 -9.42 -0.77 0.16
CA ALA A 225 -7.98 -0.53 0.36
C ALA A 225 -7.46 -1.16 1.65
N PHE A 226 -8.22 -1.04 2.74
CA PHE A 226 -7.91 -1.66 4.01
C PHE A 226 -7.75 -3.18 3.89
N HIS A 227 -8.73 -3.85 3.26
CA HIS A 227 -8.69 -5.30 3.12
C HIS A 227 -7.63 -5.80 2.14
N LEU A 228 -7.38 -5.08 1.05
CA LEU A 228 -6.26 -5.39 0.15
C LEU A 228 -4.94 -5.35 0.92
N GLY A 229 -4.68 -4.28 1.67
CA GLY A 229 -3.46 -4.16 2.47
C GLY A 229 -3.35 -5.24 3.55
N TYR A 230 -4.43 -5.50 4.28
CA TYR A 230 -4.43 -6.47 5.37
C TYR A 230 -4.14 -7.91 4.90
N HIS A 231 -4.86 -8.38 3.86
CA HIS A 231 -4.61 -9.73 3.34
C HIS A 231 -3.28 -9.83 2.60
N HIS A 232 -2.77 -8.73 2.03
CA HIS A 232 -1.43 -8.67 1.44
C HIS A 232 -0.32 -8.91 2.46
N TYR A 233 -0.48 -8.49 3.72
CA TYR A 233 0.54 -8.75 4.75
C TYR A 233 0.70 -10.25 5.04
N TYR A 234 -0.39 -11.01 4.99
CA TYR A 234 -0.32 -12.46 5.07
C TYR A 234 0.33 -13.10 3.84
N THR A 235 0.05 -12.60 2.63
CA THR A 235 0.70 -13.14 1.43
C THR A 235 2.21 -12.92 1.46
N LEU A 236 2.65 -11.74 1.93
CA LEU A 236 4.07 -11.46 2.16
C LEU A 236 4.70 -12.38 3.20
N LEU A 237 4.04 -12.55 4.36
CA LEU A 237 4.54 -13.40 5.44
C LEU A 237 4.82 -14.84 4.97
N TYR A 238 3.91 -15.40 4.17
CA TYR A 238 3.99 -16.79 3.72
C TYR A 238 4.66 -16.98 2.36
N TYR A 239 5.03 -15.90 1.65
CA TYR A 239 5.51 -15.95 0.27
C TYR A 239 6.63 -16.96 0.06
N HIS A 240 7.63 -16.94 0.96
CA HIS A 240 8.77 -17.86 0.96
C HIS A 240 8.40 -19.35 1.06
N CYS A 241 7.17 -19.68 1.51
CA CYS A 241 6.66 -21.06 1.57
C CYS A 241 6.02 -21.54 0.26
N LEU A 242 5.94 -20.69 -0.78
CA LEU A 242 5.49 -21.08 -2.12
C LEU A 242 6.61 -21.69 -2.97
N ASP A 243 7.88 -21.46 -2.62
CA ASP A 243 9.02 -21.99 -3.36
C ASP A 243 9.12 -23.51 -3.21
N ARG A 244 8.89 -24.21 -4.33
CA ARG A 244 8.88 -25.68 -4.42
C ARG A 244 10.26 -26.31 -4.28
N ARG A 245 11.32 -25.51 -4.38
CA ARG A 245 12.71 -25.96 -4.21
C ARG A 245 13.09 -26.03 -2.74
N ARG A 246 12.26 -25.48 -1.84
CA ARG A 246 12.51 -25.58 -0.40
C ARG A 246 12.29 -26.99 0.11
N PRO A 247 13.10 -27.44 1.09
CA PRO A 247 12.87 -28.69 1.78
C PRO A 247 11.48 -28.73 2.41
N HIS A 248 10.91 -29.93 2.53
CA HIS A 248 9.68 -30.11 3.26
C HIS A 248 9.90 -29.79 4.75
N THR A 249 9.13 -28.82 5.26
CA THR A 249 9.09 -28.48 6.68
C THR A 249 7.76 -28.92 7.29
N LYS A 250 7.73 -29.03 8.63
CA LYS A 250 6.54 -29.45 9.38
C LYS A 250 5.31 -28.61 9.06
N ASN A 251 5.47 -27.29 8.94
CA ASN A 251 4.38 -26.34 8.71
C ASN A 251 4.34 -25.76 7.29
N GLY A 252 5.32 -26.06 6.42
CA GLY A 252 5.43 -25.44 5.10
C GLY A 252 4.19 -25.60 4.22
N LYS A 253 3.52 -26.77 4.30
CA LYS A 253 2.23 -26.98 3.61
C LYS A 253 1.12 -26.08 4.17
N LYS A 254 0.98 -26.01 5.51
CA LYS A 254 0.01 -25.12 6.17
C LYS A 254 0.22 -23.68 5.71
N TYR A 255 1.46 -23.18 5.72
CA TYR A 255 1.78 -21.82 5.32
C TYR A 255 1.56 -21.56 3.83
N SER A 256 1.91 -22.50 2.96
CA SER A 256 1.61 -22.40 1.53
C SER A 256 0.09 -22.33 1.27
N ASP A 257 -0.69 -23.17 1.94
CA ASP A 257 -2.15 -23.18 1.83
C ASP A 257 -2.76 -21.87 2.38
N SER A 258 -2.24 -21.36 3.50
CA SER A 258 -2.64 -20.04 4.05
C SER A 258 -2.30 -18.90 3.09
N CYS A 259 -1.11 -18.90 2.47
CA CYS A 259 -0.74 -17.90 1.47
C CYS A 259 -1.76 -17.83 0.33
N LYS A 260 -2.15 -19.00 -0.19
CA LYS A 260 -3.14 -19.13 -1.26
C LYS A 260 -4.53 -18.69 -0.83
N ALA A 261 -4.93 -19.03 0.40
CA ALA A 261 -6.21 -18.61 0.94
C ALA A 261 -6.29 -17.07 1.04
N HIS A 262 -5.26 -16.40 1.56
CA HIS A 262 -5.23 -14.95 1.63
C HIS A 262 -5.15 -14.29 0.24
N ALA A 263 -4.41 -14.88 -0.71
CA ALA A 263 -4.39 -14.38 -2.08
C ALA A 263 -5.75 -14.53 -2.78
N ALA A 264 -6.49 -15.61 -2.53
CA ALA A 264 -7.86 -15.78 -3.02
C ALA A 264 -8.80 -14.69 -2.46
N ILE A 265 -8.66 -14.34 -1.18
CA ILE A 265 -9.43 -13.24 -0.58
C ILE A 265 -9.07 -11.90 -1.25
N VAL A 266 -7.79 -11.64 -1.53
CA VAL A 266 -7.37 -10.45 -2.30
C VAL A 266 -8.09 -10.41 -3.66
N CYS A 267 -8.17 -11.53 -4.38
CA CYS A 267 -8.94 -11.61 -5.62
C CYS A 267 -10.43 -11.30 -5.43
N ASP A 268 -11.05 -11.83 -4.37
CA ASP A 268 -12.46 -11.57 -4.08
C ASP A 268 -12.73 -10.09 -3.76
N VAL A 269 -11.82 -9.45 -3.01
CA VAL A 269 -11.85 -8.02 -2.71
C VAL A 269 -11.70 -7.19 -3.99
N LEU A 270 -10.74 -7.55 -4.85
CA LEU A 270 -10.55 -6.88 -6.15
C LEU A 270 -11.77 -7.04 -7.06
N LYS A 271 -12.34 -8.24 -7.12
CA LYS A 271 -13.57 -8.51 -7.88
C LYS A 271 -14.72 -7.64 -7.34
N ALA A 272 -14.92 -7.59 -6.03
CA ALA A 272 -15.94 -6.76 -5.42
C ALA A 272 -15.74 -5.27 -5.73
N SER A 273 -14.49 -4.78 -5.75
CA SER A 273 -14.18 -3.39 -6.11
C SER A 273 -14.59 -3.00 -7.53
N ARG A 274 -14.64 -3.97 -8.45
CA ARG A 274 -15.04 -3.75 -9.86
C ARG A 274 -16.56 -3.88 -10.06
N GLU A 275 -17.20 -4.75 -9.29
CA GLU A 275 -18.64 -5.02 -9.40
C GLU A 275 -19.50 -4.00 -8.64
N VAL A 276 -18.97 -3.40 -7.57
CA VAL A 276 -19.73 -2.50 -6.70
C VAL A 276 -19.33 -1.05 -6.95
N THR A 277 -20.27 -0.25 -7.48
CA THR A 277 -20.11 1.19 -7.65
C THR A 277 -19.80 1.86 -6.31
N GLY A 278 -18.79 2.74 -6.27
CA GLY A 278 -18.33 3.40 -5.04
C GLY A 278 -17.29 2.61 -4.23
N ALA A 279 -16.88 1.43 -4.71
CA ALA A 279 -15.84 0.59 -4.11
C ALA A 279 -14.56 0.48 -4.95
N GLU A 280 -14.42 1.29 -6.00
CA GLU A 280 -13.40 1.09 -7.02
C GLU A 280 -11.96 1.26 -6.48
N ALA A 281 -11.14 0.22 -6.68
CA ALA A 281 -9.74 0.17 -6.26
C ALA A 281 -8.84 0.94 -7.23
N VAL A 282 -8.97 2.27 -7.24
CA VAL A 282 -8.28 3.16 -8.19
C VAL A 282 -7.16 3.91 -7.47
N TYR A 283 -6.07 3.21 -7.17
CA TYR A 283 -4.87 3.77 -6.55
C TYR A 283 -3.63 2.93 -6.90
N ASN A 284 -2.46 3.55 -6.98
CA ASN A 284 -1.25 2.94 -7.55
C ASN A 284 -0.81 1.66 -6.81
N ILE A 285 -1.05 1.55 -5.49
CA ILE A 285 -0.63 0.38 -4.71
C ILE A 285 -1.45 -0.90 -5.02
N VAL A 286 -2.60 -0.79 -5.69
CA VAL A 286 -3.39 -1.96 -6.12
C VAL A 286 -2.62 -2.82 -7.12
N GLY A 287 -1.89 -2.19 -8.04
CA GLY A 287 -1.08 -2.90 -9.03
C GLY A 287 -0.07 -3.82 -8.35
N HIS A 288 0.73 -3.25 -7.44
CA HIS A 288 1.69 -3.99 -6.62
C HIS A 288 1.06 -5.13 -5.81
N VAL A 289 0.01 -4.84 -5.05
CA VAL A 289 -0.68 -5.87 -4.24
C VAL A 289 -1.23 -7.00 -5.10
N THR A 290 -1.76 -6.67 -6.28
CA THR A 290 -2.28 -7.66 -7.24
C THR A 290 -1.15 -8.52 -7.79
N ILE A 291 -0.04 -7.92 -8.24
CA ILE A 291 1.12 -8.63 -8.79
C ILE A 291 1.70 -9.59 -7.75
N VAL A 292 2.05 -9.11 -6.56
CA VAL A 292 2.65 -9.93 -5.51
C VAL A 292 1.71 -11.05 -5.05
N SER A 293 0.42 -10.75 -4.95
CA SER A 293 -0.56 -11.78 -4.60
C SER A 293 -0.73 -12.79 -5.74
N SER A 294 -0.49 -12.41 -7.01
CA SER A 294 -0.73 -13.22 -8.21
C SER A 294 0.30 -14.28 -8.60
N PHE A 295 1.37 -14.46 -7.83
CA PHE A 295 2.46 -15.40 -8.13
C PHE A 295 2.09 -16.90 -8.06
N ASP A 296 0.82 -17.26 -7.85
CA ASP A 296 0.35 -18.63 -8.06
C ASP A 296 -0.02 -18.86 -9.55
N LYS A 297 0.39 -19.99 -10.12
CA LYS A 297 0.17 -20.39 -11.53
C LYS A 297 -1.32 -20.34 -11.94
N TRP A 298 -2.23 -20.51 -10.97
CA TRP A 298 -3.68 -20.40 -11.17
C TRP A 298 -4.17 -18.96 -11.29
N MET A 299 -3.49 -18.02 -10.65
CA MET A 299 -3.87 -16.60 -10.62
C MET A 299 -3.26 -15.84 -11.78
N VAL A 300 -2.08 -16.25 -12.27
CA VAL A 300 -1.59 -15.85 -13.60
C VAL A 300 -2.57 -16.29 -14.69
N LYS A 301 -3.13 -17.50 -14.63
CA LYS A 301 -4.19 -17.94 -15.56
C LYS A 301 -5.49 -17.15 -15.40
N PHE A 302 -5.89 -16.82 -14.17
CA PHE A 302 -7.04 -15.95 -13.90
C PHE A 302 -6.81 -14.55 -14.48
N LEU A 303 -5.65 -13.95 -14.26
CA LEU A 303 -5.28 -12.64 -14.79
C LEU A 303 -5.12 -12.64 -16.32
N ILE A 304 -4.55 -13.69 -16.94
CA ILE A 304 -4.47 -13.82 -18.41
C ILE A 304 -5.88 -13.95 -19.02
N ALA A 305 -6.74 -14.80 -18.44
CA ALA A 305 -8.12 -14.95 -18.90
C ALA A 305 -8.94 -13.65 -18.74
N HIS A 306 -8.62 -12.80 -17.75
CA HIS A 306 -9.30 -11.52 -17.52
C HIS A 306 -8.58 -10.30 -18.13
N ALA A 307 -7.31 -10.38 -18.48
CA ALA A 307 -6.60 -9.37 -19.27
C ALA A 307 -7.05 -9.42 -20.72
N LEU A 308 -7.33 -10.63 -21.25
CA LEU A 308 -7.99 -10.81 -22.55
C LEU A 308 -9.38 -10.16 -22.59
N THR A 309 -10.11 -10.07 -21.47
CA THR A 309 -11.38 -9.32 -21.43
C THR A 309 -11.23 -7.79 -21.45
N LEU A 310 -10.01 -7.27 -21.22
CA LEU A 310 -9.66 -5.86 -21.40
C LEU A 310 -9.13 -5.60 -22.82
N GLU A 311 -8.41 -6.56 -23.42
CA GLU A 311 -7.89 -6.48 -24.78
C GLU A 311 -8.93 -6.79 -25.86
N GLU A 312 -9.96 -7.62 -25.59
CA GLU A 312 -11.08 -7.84 -26.54
C GLU A 312 -11.96 -6.60 -26.75
N LYS A 313 -11.67 -5.48 -26.09
CA LYS A 313 -12.25 -4.16 -26.37
C LYS A 313 -11.33 -3.21 -27.16
N ALA A 314 -10.12 -3.64 -27.53
CA ALA A 314 -9.24 -2.93 -28.44
C ALA A 314 -9.24 -3.66 -29.79
N ASP A 315 -9.88 -3.03 -30.76
CA ASP A 315 -10.09 -3.52 -32.12
C ASP A 315 -8.77 -3.88 -32.84
N ASP A 316 -8.87 -4.88 -33.71
CA ASP A 316 -7.80 -5.58 -34.41
C ASP A 316 -6.90 -4.66 -35.24
N SER A 317 -5.67 -4.44 -34.79
CA SER A 317 -4.50 -4.36 -35.68
C SER A 317 -3.22 -4.23 -34.86
N TRP A 318 -2.28 -5.16 -35.03
CA TRP A 318 -0.83 -4.92 -35.17
C TRP A 318 -0.08 -6.26 -35.46
N PRO A 319 1.11 -6.24 -36.09
CA PRO A 319 1.66 -7.40 -36.79
C PRO A 319 2.65 -8.29 -35.99
N SER A 320 2.87 -9.49 -36.57
CA SER A 320 3.50 -10.75 -36.13
C SER A 320 4.83 -10.74 -35.32
N PRO A 321 5.11 -11.79 -34.49
CA PRO A 321 6.20 -11.85 -33.53
C PRO A 321 7.42 -12.67 -34.02
N HIS A 322 8.60 -12.06 -34.09
CA HIS A 322 9.87 -12.80 -34.10
C HIS A 322 10.99 -11.99 -33.43
N ALA A 323 11.45 -12.46 -32.25
CA ALA A 323 12.85 -12.68 -31.88
C ALA A 323 13.03 -12.64 -30.35
N ILE A 324 13.22 -13.82 -29.73
CA ILE A 324 13.84 -13.93 -28.39
C ILE A 324 14.95 -14.98 -28.50
N PRO A 325 16.22 -14.67 -28.21
CA PRO A 325 17.27 -15.68 -28.03
C PRO A 325 17.33 -16.14 -26.56
N LEU A 326 17.44 -17.46 -26.38
CA LEU A 326 17.64 -18.18 -25.12
C LEU A 326 19.04 -17.95 -24.53
N PHE A 327 19.14 -17.81 -23.21
CA PHE A 327 20.36 -18.09 -22.43
C PHE A 327 20.06 -18.76 -21.07
N GLY A 328 20.56 -20.00 -20.93
CA GLY A 328 21.34 -20.53 -19.78
C GLY A 328 20.71 -20.67 -18.40
N ASP A 329 20.27 -21.90 -18.09
CA ASP A 329 19.84 -22.43 -16.78
C ASP A 329 21.00 -22.60 -15.75
N ASP A 330 20.63 -22.67 -14.47
CA ASP A 330 21.35 -23.23 -13.29
C ASP A 330 22.17 -22.32 -12.34
N HIS A 331 22.50 -21.07 -12.67
CA HIS A 331 22.99 -20.08 -11.67
C HIS A 331 22.03 -18.90 -11.43
N LEU A 332 20.90 -18.91 -12.14
CA LEU A 332 19.87 -17.88 -12.13
C LEU A 332 18.95 -17.96 -10.90
N GLU A 333 18.89 -19.10 -10.23
CA GLU A 333 17.70 -19.45 -9.45
C GLU A 333 17.71 -18.97 -7.97
N ARG A 334 18.86 -18.57 -7.42
CA ARG A 334 18.98 -18.14 -6.01
C ARG A 334 19.17 -16.63 -5.83
N GLY A 335 19.64 -15.92 -6.86
CA GLY A 335 19.70 -14.47 -6.89
C GLY A 335 18.37 -13.81 -7.27
N LEU A 336 17.56 -14.47 -8.11
CA LEU A 336 16.37 -13.85 -8.70
C LEU A 336 15.22 -13.52 -7.74
N ILE A 337 15.08 -14.18 -6.58
CA ILE A 337 13.92 -13.90 -5.68
C ILE A 337 14.19 -12.66 -4.83
N THR A 338 15.39 -12.54 -4.28
CA THR A 338 15.82 -11.34 -3.55
C THR A 338 16.05 -10.16 -4.49
N GLN A 339 16.56 -10.44 -5.70
CA GLN A 339 16.79 -9.42 -6.71
C GLN A 339 15.49 -8.96 -7.39
N ALA A 340 14.47 -9.80 -7.59
CA ALA A 340 13.13 -9.33 -7.99
C ALA A 340 12.41 -8.52 -6.90
N MET A 341 12.64 -8.83 -5.61
CA MET A 341 12.09 -8.06 -4.50
C MET A 341 12.79 -6.70 -4.27
N ILE A 342 14.01 -6.53 -4.80
CA ILE A 342 14.83 -5.31 -4.65
C ILE A 342 14.92 -4.51 -5.97
N GLU A 343 14.69 -5.12 -7.14
CA GLU A 343 14.73 -4.45 -8.45
C GLU A 343 13.35 -4.14 -9.06
N ASP A 344 12.22 -4.65 -8.54
CA ASP A 344 10.86 -4.24 -8.99
C ASP A 344 10.36 -2.92 -8.38
N ILE A 345 11.30 -2.13 -7.86
CA ILE A 345 11.22 -0.67 -7.80
C ILE A 345 11.71 -0.11 -9.15
N GLN A 346 11.08 -0.54 -10.24
CA GLN A 346 10.99 0.14 -11.53
C GLN A 346 10.19 -0.73 -12.50
N TRP A 347 9.23 -0.07 -13.18
CA TRP A 347 8.40 -0.54 -14.30
C TRP A 347 6.93 -0.92 -14.02
N GLN A 348 6.07 0.10 -14.26
CA GLN A 348 4.71 0.07 -14.85
C GLN A 348 3.62 -0.62 -13.99
N ILE A 349 2.65 0.06 -13.34
CA ILE A 349 1.89 1.31 -13.61
C ILE A 349 1.34 1.90 -12.30
#